data_AF-A0A1C3XIA5-F1
#
_entry.id   AF-A0A1C3XIA5-F1
#
_cell.length_a   1.000
_cell.length_b   1.000
_cell.length_c   1.000
_cell.angle_alpha   90.00
_cell.angle_beta   90.00
_cell.angle_gamma   90.00
#
_symmetry.space_group_name_H-M   'P 1'
#
loop_
_entity.id
_entity.type
_entity.pdbx_description
1 polymer ?
#
loop_
_entity_poly.entity_id
_entity_poly.type
_entity_poly.pdbx_seq_one_letter_code
_entity_poly.pdbx_strand_id
1 'polypeptide(L)'
;MAFPDDLTGVAAFKIHPAIGCARLASNTDYYEFFDHEKKRQTDPQSVTYMSLRDGKHWIMRQAVRFRIFAYDDQGREIGELTGDVMTRLGLRATWTANVANRKLNVWSQGATPAVEAEASATAGESKRLEGDNPWRPGGKVWLGDITGDGLFIPPMGGAYRKTDNTSIPPYGNHRKDNGILDTTSDGSINVSLAGADDIPIVPACVIVAPQDHSPDVGPGQIDNFQNKDFVKETRTLLNIPQNASLTGTGYAMDIAMMKTMNADYNPGMEICLDGGPALPNPANAFFTRGQAHIDANEIRPSYATAKPGQLTAGLCSAWQTDLSACLNYWTSTYPSDMSFTAAPNTRVLARKQFAAAGPRINDPDWLNANIDMMEIARDVEGDINFLHGTERDANDTAGDVPVAPFPVEAEKLPPETS
;
A
#
# COMPACT_ATOMS: atom_id res chain seq x y z
N MET A 1 19.14 23.55 -3.77
CA MET A 1 19.65 24.41 -4.86
C MET A 1 18.59 24.44 -5.95
N ALA A 2 18.53 25.50 -6.76
CA ALA A 2 17.63 25.50 -7.93
C ALA A 2 18.14 24.47 -8.97
N PHE A 3 17.22 23.80 -9.67
CA PHE A 3 17.58 22.91 -10.77
C PHE A 3 18.25 23.74 -11.89
N PRO A 4 19.31 23.23 -12.57
CA PRO A 4 19.97 23.92 -13.67
C PRO A 4 19.04 24.43 -14.80
N ASP A 5 19.56 25.30 -15.65
CA ASP A 5 18.83 25.86 -16.81
C ASP A 5 18.84 24.95 -18.04
N ASP A 6 19.60 23.86 -18.00
CA ASP A 6 19.64 22.83 -19.04
C ASP A 6 19.86 21.43 -18.42
N LEU A 7 20.04 20.42 -19.27
CA LEU A 7 20.35 19.05 -18.87
C LEU A 7 21.85 18.74 -18.90
N THR A 8 22.71 19.76 -19.04
CA THR A 8 24.16 19.55 -19.10
C THR A 8 24.65 18.96 -17.77
N GLY A 9 25.34 17.82 -17.85
CA GLY A 9 25.86 17.12 -16.67
C GLY A 9 24.86 16.16 -16.01
N VAL A 10 23.64 16.03 -16.52
CA VAL A 10 22.73 14.96 -16.12
C VAL A 10 23.17 13.66 -16.80
N ALA A 11 23.52 12.65 -16.00
CA ALA A 11 23.89 11.33 -16.49
C ALA A 11 22.73 10.33 -16.46
N ALA A 12 21.78 10.50 -15.56
CA ALA A 12 20.57 9.68 -15.49
C ALA A 12 19.44 10.40 -14.74
N PHE A 13 18.21 9.99 -15.02
CA PHE A 13 17.07 10.23 -14.17
C PHE A 13 16.71 8.99 -13.36
N LYS A 14 16.17 9.16 -12.15
CA LYS A 14 15.58 8.08 -11.39
C LYS A 14 14.21 8.46 -10.87
N ILE A 15 13.31 7.47 -10.83
CA ILE A 15 11.99 7.61 -10.22
C ILE A 15 12.08 7.27 -8.73
N HIS A 16 11.49 8.14 -7.89
CA HIS A 16 11.39 7.96 -6.44
C HIS A 16 9.93 8.12 -5.97
N PRO A 17 9.45 7.35 -4.97
CA PRO A 17 10.22 6.35 -4.25
C PRO A 17 10.58 5.14 -5.14
N ALA A 18 11.73 4.51 -4.90
CA ALA A 18 12.18 3.31 -5.61
C ALA A 18 11.21 2.15 -5.44
N ILE A 19 10.56 2.08 -4.27
CA ILE A 19 9.41 1.22 -3.96
C ILE A 19 8.32 2.12 -3.38
N GLY A 20 7.26 2.37 -4.14
CA GLY A 20 6.03 2.96 -3.62
C GLY A 20 5.16 1.89 -2.98
N CYS A 21 4.61 2.17 -1.80
CA CYS A 21 3.61 1.31 -1.16
C CYS A 21 2.26 2.03 -1.13
N ALA A 22 1.35 1.60 -2.01
CA ALA A 22 -0.04 2.00 -2.01
C ALA A 22 -0.85 1.01 -1.16
N ARG A 23 -1.84 1.50 -0.43
CA ARG A 23 -2.65 0.64 0.46
C ARG A 23 -4.13 0.72 0.12
N LEU A 24 -4.72 -0.45 -0.07
CA LEU A 24 -6.13 -0.63 -0.41
C LEU A 24 -7.03 -0.31 0.79
N ALA A 25 -8.29 -0.01 0.51
CA ALA A 25 -9.41 0.05 1.44
C ALA A 25 -10.69 -0.01 0.60
N SER A 26 -11.82 -0.40 1.18
CA SER A 26 -13.14 -0.39 0.51
C SER A 26 -13.76 1.02 0.40
N ASN A 27 -13.04 2.04 0.85
CA ASN A 27 -13.43 3.44 0.76
C ASN A 27 -13.10 4.05 -0.61
N THR A 28 -14.00 4.86 -1.14
CA THR A 28 -13.80 5.63 -2.38
C THR A 28 -12.84 6.80 -2.20
N ASP A 29 -12.68 7.31 -0.98
CA ASP A 29 -11.74 8.37 -0.69
C ASP A 29 -10.31 7.83 -0.55
N TYR A 30 -9.33 8.71 -0.78
CA TYR A 30 -7.92 8.41 -0.63
C TYR A 30 -7.14 9.64 -0.13
N TYR A 31 -5.98 9.39 0.46
CA TYR A 31 -4.96 10.41 0.75
C TYR A 31 -3.64 10.06 0.05
N GLU A 32 -2.79 11.05 -0.18
CA GLU A 32 -1.44 10.84 -0.71
C GLU A 32 -0.43 10.73 0.45
N PHE A 33 0.42 9.70 0.40
CA PHE A 33 1.33 9.35 1.49
C PHE A 33 2.29 10.47 1.90
N PHE A 34 3.01 11.11 0.96
CA PHE A 34 4.03 12.09 1.32
C PHE A 34 3.42 13.39 1.85
N ASP A 35 2.27 13.81 1.34
CA ASP A 35 1.49 14.94 1.86
C ASP A 35 0.96 14.64 3.27
N HIS A 36 0.49 13.40 3.50
CA HIS A 36 0.07 12.94 4.82
C HIS A 36 1.24 12.91 5.81
N GLU A 37 2.38 12.34 5.42
CA GLU A 37 3.58 12.23 6.27
C GLU A 37 4.15 13.61 6.62
N LYS A 38 4.18 14.53 5.66
CA LYS A 38 4.61 15.91 5.92
C LYS A 38 3.71 16.59 6.96
N LYS A 39 2.38 16.44 6.84
CA LYS A 39 1.42 16.98 7.81
C LYS A 39 1.60 16.32 9.18
N ARG A 40 1.77 15.00 9.22
CA ARG A 40 1.98 14.24 10.46
C ARG A 40 3.19 14.74 11.24
N GLN A 41 4.30 15.03 10.56
CA GLN A 41 5.51 15.55 11.20
C GLN A 41 5.32 16.96 11.79
N THR A 42 4.48 17.79 11.18
CA THR A 42 4.24 19.17 11.64
C THR A 42 3.12 19.28 12.66
N ASP A 43 2.07 18.47 12.51
CA ASP A 43 0.87 18.47 13.35
C ASP A 43 0.22 17.06 13.29
N PRO A 44 0.71 16.12 14.12
CA PRO A 44 0.22 14.74 14.16
C PRO A 44 -1.29 14.62 14.41
N GLN A 45 -1.93 15.62 15.03
CA GLN A 45 -3.35 15.57 15.36
C GLN A 45 -4.26 16.03 14.21
N SER A 46 -3.69 16.66 13.19
CA SER A 46 -4.42 17.18 12.02
C SER A 46 -4.60 16.18 10.88
N VAL A 47 -3.90 15.05 10.92
CA VAL A 47 -3.95 14.09 9.82
C VAL A 47 -5.24 13.28 9.82
N THR A 48 -5.81 13.13 8.64
CA THR A 48 -7.04 12.38 8.42
C THR A 48 -6.76 11.25 7.43
N TYR A 49 -6.89 10.01 7.91
CA TYR A 49 -6.80 8.78 7.11
C TYR A 49 -8.12 7.99 7.09
N MET A 50 -9.19 8.53 7.66
CA MET A 50 -10.55 7.97 7.58
C MET A 50 -11.54 9.03 7.09
N SER A 51 -12.63 8.61 6.42
CA SER A 51 -13.74 9.49 6.07
C SER A 51 -15.08 8.91 6.53
N LEU A 52 -16.07 9.78 6.72
CA LEU A 52 -17.41 9.40 7.16
C LEU A 52 -18.22 8.86 5.97
N ARG A 53 -18.75 7.66 6.14
CA ARG A 53 -19.67 7.01 5.21
C ARG A 53 -20.74 6.27 5.99
N ASP A 54 -22.01 6.56 5.68
CA ASP A 54 -23.17 5.94 6.32
C ASP A 54 -23.13 6.01 7.86
N GLY A 55 -22.67 7.15 8.39
CA GLY A 55 -22.55 7.40 9.83
C GLY A 55 -21.39 6.66 10.52
N LYS A 56 -20.46 6.07 9.75
CA LYS A 56 -19.29 5.34 10.26
C LYS A 56 -18.01 5.86 9.64
N HIS A 57 -16.92 5.78 10.38
CA HIS A 57 -15.60 6.10 9.83
C HIS A 57 -15.01 4.90 9.10
N TRP A 58 -14.54 5.13 7.88
CA TRP A 58 -13.88 4.13 7.04
C TRP A 58 -12.48 4.61 6.70
N ILE A 59 -11.49 3.74 6.86
CA ILE A 59 -10.12 3.99 6.41
C ILE A 59 -10.13 4.31 4.92
N MET A 60 -9.45 5.39 4.56
CA MET A 60 -9.24 5.82 3.18
C MET A 60 -8.10 5.02 2.55
N ARG A 61 -8.15 4.89 1.23
CA ARG A 61 -7.04 4.33 0.46
C ARG A 61 -5.79 5.21 0.58
N GLN A 62 -4.59 4.61 0.58
CA GLN A 62 -3.33 5.34 0.54
C GLN A 62 -2.75 5.32 -0.87
N ALA A 63 -2.75 6.48 -1.53
CA ALA A 63 -2.06 6.72 -2.79
C ALA A 63 -0.59 7.08 -2.57
N VAL A 64 0.25 6.84 -3.58
CA VAL A 64 1.67 7.19 -3.57
C VAL A 64 2.04 8.00 -4.79
N ARG A 65 2.70 9.13 -4.59
CA ARG A 65 3.24 9.96 -5.67
C ARG A 65 4.68 9.58 -6.00
N PHE A 66 4.91 9.28 -7.27
CA PHE A 66 6.25 9.13 -7.85
C PHE A 66 6.73 10.46 -8.43
N ARG A 67 8.03 10.69 -8.32
CA ARG A 67 8.73 11.91 -8.74
C ARG A 67 10.03 11.54 -9.45
N ILE A 68 10.54 12.46 -10.26
CA ILE A 68 11.72 12.24 -11.09
C ILE A 68 12.85 13.11 -10.56
N PHE A 69 14.02 12.53 -10.35
CA PHE A 69 15.21 13.23 -9.89
C PHE A 69 16.35 13.02 -10.88
N ALA A 70 17.12 14.07 -11.14
CA ALA A 70 18.30 14.04 -12.00
C ALA A 70 19.56 13.76 -11.18
N TYR A 71 20.47 12.97 -11.75
CA TYR A 71 21.74 12.58 -11.12
C TYR A 71 22.90 12.80 -12.09
N ASP A 72 24.05 13.20 -11.55
CA ASP A 72 25.28 13.33 -12.31
C ASP A 72 26.02 11.99 -12.51
N ASP A 73 27.16 12.02 -13.20
CA ASP A 73 27.99 10.85 -13.49
C ASP A 73 28.62 10.21 -12.24
N GLN A 74 28.63 10.93 -11.11
CA GLN A 74 29.07 10.46 -9.80
C GLN A 74 27.91 9.94 -8.95
N GLY A 75 26.68 9.93 -9.47
CA GLY A 75 25.49 9.49 -8.75
C GLY A 75 24.98 10.48 -7.71
N ARG A 76 25.41 11.75 -7.77
CA ARG A 76 24.94 12.81 -6.87
C ARG A 76 23.65 13.42 -7.41
N GLU A 77 22.68 13.63 -6.53
CA GLU A 77 21.41 14.28 -6.88
C GLU A 77 21.66 15.74 -7.31
N ILE A 78 21.22 16.08 -8.52
CA ILE A 78 21.20 17.46 -9.04
C ILE A 78 19.93 18.17 -8.55
N GLY A 79 18.79 17.47 -8.59
CA GLY A 79 17.51 17.97 -8.08
C GLY A 79 16.29 17.26 -8.67
N GLU A 80 15.11 17.65 -8.19
CA GLU A 80 13.82 17.15 -8.68
C GLU A 80 13.43 17.84 -10.01
N LEU A 81 12.98 17.05 -10.99
CA LEU A 81 12.28 17.53 -12.18
C LEU A 81 10.80 17.80 -11.83
N THR A 82 10.53 18.92 -11.17
CA THR A 82 9.15 19.36 -10.89
C THR A 82 8.42 19.75 -12.18
N GLY A 83 7.09 19.92 -12.12
CA GLY A 83 6.29 20.41 -13.25
C GLY A 83 6.79 21.73 -13.85
N ASP A 84 7.23 22.66 -13.00
CA ASP A 84 7.79 23.95 -13.43
C ASP A 84 9.16 23.78 -14.08
N VAL A 85 10.02 22.91 -13.53
CA VAL A 85 11.33 22.60 -14.11
C VAL A 85 11.16 21.94 -15.48
N MET A 86 10.28 20.93 -15.58
CA MET A 86 9.99 20.25 -16.85
C MET A 86 9.46 21.25 -17.89
N THR A 87 8.54 22.13 -17.51
CA THR A 87 7.97 23.15 -18.42
C THR A 87 9.05 24.11 -18.91
N ARG A 88 9.92 24.60 -18.02
CA ARG A 88 11.04 25.50 -18.37
C ARG A 88 12.04 24.83 -19.32
N LEU A 89 12.31 23.54 -19.13
CA LEU A 89 13.22 22.74 -19.95
C LEU A 89 12.56 22.16 -21.22
N GLY A 90 11.26 22.38 -21.43
CA GLY A 90 10.53 21.83 -22.57
C GLY A 90 10.27 20.31 -22.51
N LEU A 91 10.38 19.72 -21.31
CA LEU A 91 10.19 18.29 -21.08
C LEU A 91 8.71 17.93 -20.91
N ARG A 92 8.32 16.76 -21.42
CA ARG A 92 6.97 16.21 -21.25
C ARG A 92 7.03 14.76 -20.77
N ALA A 93 6.45 14.51 -19.61
CA ALA A 93 6.37 13.19 -19.00
C ALA A 93 5.15 12.41 -19.47
N THR A 94 5.35 11.14 -19.81
CA THR A 94 4.29 10.12 -19.89
C THR A 94 4.57 9.06 -18.85
N TRP A 95 3.72 8.95 -17.84
CA TRP A 95 3.84 7.96 -16.77
C TRP A 95 3.18 6.66 -17.18
N THR A 96 3.84 5.54 -16.93
CA THR A 96 3.33 4.21 -17.23
C THR A 96 3.41 3.32 -16.00
N ALA A 97 2.28 2.72 -15.62
CA ALA A 97 2.25 1.66 -14.63
C ALA A 97 1.96 0.33 -15.33
N ASN A 98 2.72 -0.71 -15.02
CA ASN A 98 2.50 -2.09 -15.47
C ASN A 98 2.51 -2.99 -14.24
N VAL A 99 1.31 -3.41 -13.82
CA VAL A 99 1.04 -4.10 -12.55
C VAL A 99 0.35 -5.43 -12.80
N ALA A 100 0.47 -6.36 -11.85
CA ALA A 100 -0.31 -7.57 -11.89
C ALA A 100 -0.63 -8.13 -10.50
N ASN A 101 -1.70 -8.91 -10.42
CA ASN A 101 -1.93 -9.87 -9.34
C ASN A 101 -1.56 -11.28 -9.84
N ARG A 102 -0.56 -11.91 -9.21
CA ARG A 102 -0.15 -13.28 -9.52
C ARG A 102 -0.37 -14.29 -8.39
N LYS A 103 -1.09 -13.96 -7.32
CA LYS A 103 -1.28 -14.89 -6.19
C LYS A 103 -1.83 -16.23 -6.66
N LEU A 104 -3.01 -16.22 -7.29
CA LEU A 104 -3.63 -17.45 -7.79
C LEU A 104 -2.81 -18.11 -8.89
N ASN A 105 -2.17 -17.33 -9.75
CA ASN A 105 -1.29 -17.85 -10.79
C ASN A 105 -0.13 -18.67 -10.20
N VAL A 106 0.54 -18.16 -9.16
CA VAL A 106 1.62 -18.88 -8.47
C VAL A 106 1.08 -20.13 -7.75
N TRP A 107 0.01 -19.98 -6.97
CA TRP A 107 -0.51 -21.10 -6.16
C TRP A 107 -1.20 -22.20 -6.98
N SER A 108 -1.64 -21.88 -8.19
CA SER A 108 -2.19 -22.84 -9.15
C SER A 108 -1.17 -23.36 -10.16
N GLN A 109 0.11 -22.95 -10.04
CA GLN A 109 1.19 -23.30 -10.98
C GLN A 109 0.85 -22.93 -12.43
N GLY A 110 0.20 -21.78 -12.62
CA GLY A 110 -0.16 -21.24 -13.93
C GLY A 110 -1.52 -21.66 -14.46
N ALA A 111 -2.26 -22.54 -13.76
CA ALA A 111 -3.60 -22.95 -14.21
C ALA A 111 -4.62 -21.81 -14.18
N THR A 112 -4.52 -20.92 -13.20
CA THR A 112 -5.24 -19.64 -13.17
C THR A 112 -4.35 -18.56 -13.81
N PRO A 113 -4.82 -17.85 -14.85
CA PRO A 113 -4.07 -16.73 -15.42
C PRO A 113 -3.78 -15.64 -14.37
N ALA A 114 -2.66 -14.95 -14.53
CA ALA A 114 -2.41 -13.72 -13.79
C ALA A 114 -3.37 -12.62 -14.27
N VAL A 115 -3.73 -11.71 -13.37
CA VAL A 115 -4.45 -10.49 -13.75
C VAL A 115 -3.41 -9.41 -13.99
N GLU A 116 -3.20 -9.04 -15.25
CA GLU A 116 -2.17 -8.10 -15.68
C GLU A 116 -2.84 -6.84 -16.23
N ALA A 117 -2.31 -5.67 -15.91
CA ALA A 117 -2.82 -4.40 -16.39
C ALA A 117 -1.68 -3.40 -16.64
N GLU A 118 -1.77 -2.67 -17.75
CA GLU A 118 -0.85 -1.59 -18.08
C GLU A 118 -1.64 -0.37 -18.55
N ALA A 119 -1.22 0.81 -18.11
CA ALA A 119 -1.78 2.07 -18.56
C ALA A 119 -0.73 3.17 -18.57
N SER A 120 -0.89 4.12 -19.50
CA SER A 120 0.00 5.29 -19.63
C SER A 120 -0.79 6.59 -19.60
N ALA A 121 -0.40 7.53 -18.75
CA ALA A 121 -1.05 8.82 -18.56
C ALA A 121 -0.10 9.98 -18.83
N THR A 122 -0.58 10.98 -19.56
CA THR A 122 0.09 12.27 -19.77
C THR A 122 -0.56 13.35 -18.90
N ALA A 123 0.08 14.52 -18.81
CA ALA A 123 -0.37 15.62 -17.94
C ALA A 123 -1.89 15.89 -18.05
N GLY A 124 -2.56 15.90 -16.89
CA GLY A 124 -4.02 16.11 -16.79
C GLY A 124 -4.86 14.86 -16.99
N GLU A 125 -4.27 13.73 -17.39
CA GLU A 125 -4.98 12.46 -17.51
C GLU A 125 -4.91 11.64 -16.20
N SER A 126 -5.93 10.81 -16.00
CA SER A 126 -5.92 9.67 -15.09
C SER A 126 -6.36 8.45 -15.89
N LYS A 127 -5.61 7.35 -15.79
CA LYS A 127 -5.89 6.11 -16.53
C LYS A 127 -6.01 4.95 -15.57
N ARG A 128 -7.09 4.20 -15.75
CA ARG A 128 -7.36 3.00 -14.97
C ARG A 128 -6.57 1.80 -15.49
N LEU A 129 -6.04 1.02 -14.57
CA LEU A 129 -5.38 -0.27 -14.81
C LEU A 129 -6.42 -1.38 -14.63
N GLU A 130 -6.87 -2.00 -15.74
CA GLU A 130 -7.87 -3.07 -15.72
C GLU A 130 -7.33 -4.35 -16.38
N GLY A 131 -7.19 -5.40 -15.59
CA GLY A 131 -6.83 -6.73 -16.08
C GLY A 131 -8.05 -7.62 -16.31
N ASP A 132 -7.89 -8.69 -17.05
CA ASP A 132 -8.98 -9.65 -17.31
C ASP A 132 -9.33 -10.46 -16.07
N ASN A 133 -10.63 -10.62 -15.81
CA ASN A 133 -11.11 -11.52 -14.76
C ASN A 133 -10.97 -12.98 -15.25
N PRO A 134 -10.25 -13.86 -14.52
CA PRO A 134 -9.97 -15.22 -14.98
C PRO A 134 -11.20 -16.13 -15.04
N TRP A 135 -12.33 -15.72 -14.46
CA TRP A 135 -13.55 -16.55 -14.37
C TRP A 135 -14.76 -15.97 -15.09
N ARG A 136 -14.71 -14.68 -15.46
CA ARG A 136 -15.84 -13.97 -16.10
C ARG A 136 -15.38 -13.41 -17.45
N PRO A 137 -15.72 -14.04 -18.58
CA PRO A 137 -15.39 -13.52 -19.91
C PRO A 137 -15.88 -12.08 -20.08
N GLY A 138 -14.99 -11.17 -20.49
CA GLY A 138 -15.27 -9.74 -20.59
C GLY A 138 -15.32 -8.98 -19.26
N GLY A 139 -15.27 -9.68 -18.12
CA GLY A 139 -15.15 -9.08 -16.80
C GLY A 139 -13.74 -8.52 -16.58
N LYS A 140 -13.66 -7.41 -15.83
CA LYS A 140 -12.41 -6.72 -15.52
C LYS A 140 -12.14 -6.70 -14.02
N VAL A 141 -10.87 -6.66 -13.68
CA VAL A 141 -10.35 -6.49 -12.32
C VAL A 141 -9.53 -5.21 -12.30
N TRP A 142 -9.93 -4.28 -11.43
CA TRP A 142 -9.26 -3.00 -11.27
C TRP A 142 -8.04 -3.16 -10.37
N LEU A 143 -6.85 -2.78 -10.88
CA LEU A 143 -5.56 -2.88 -10.19
C LEU A 143 -4.98 -1.51 -9.80
N GLY A 144 -5.73 -0.42 -10.00
CA GLY A 144 -5.37 0.94 -9.62
C GLY A 144 -5.59 1.95 -10.75
N ASP A 145 -5.17 3.18 -10.52
CA ASP A 145 -5.15 4.26 -11.50
C ASP A 145 -3.78 4.95 -11.47
N ILE A 146 -3.25 5.32 -12.64
CA ILE A 146 -2.04 6.12 -12.78
C ILE A 146 -2.40 7.47 -13.39
N THR A 147 -1.90 8.55 -12.81
CA THR A 147 -2.11 9.91 -13.29
C THR A 147 -0.91 10.44 -14.07
N GLY A 148 -1.14 11.45 -14.90
CA GLY A 148 -0.11 12.13 -15.68
C GLY A 148 0.93 12.92 -14.87
N ASP A 149 0.71 13.06 -13.56
CA ASP A 149 1.63 13.69 -12.61
C ASP A 149 2.26 12.67 -11.64
N GLY A 150 2.21 11.38 -11.98
CA GLY A 150 2.93 10.30 -11.29
C GLY A 150 2.26 9.81 -10.01
N LEU A 151 0.99 10.14 -9.75
CA LEU A 151 0.24 9.60 -8.63
C LEU A 151 -0.32 8.22 -9.00
N PHE A 152 0.02 7.21 -8.21
CA PHE A 152 -0.64 5.91 -8.25
C PHE A 152 -1.70 5.83 -7.15
N ILE A 153 -2.94 5.63 -7.56
CA ILE A 153 -4.09 5.47 -6.65
C ILE A 153 -4.43 3.98 -6.63
N PRO A 154 -4.38 3.29 -5.48
CA PRO A 154 -4.70 1.87 -5.42
C PRO A 154 -6.20 1.64 -5.67
N PRO A 155 -6.60 0.44 -6.11
CA PRO A 155 -8.01 0.12 -6.31
C PRO A 155 -8.74 0.04 -4.96
N MET A 156 -10.06 -0.16 -5.00
CA MET A 156 -10.79 -0.54 -3.79
C MET A 156 -10.34 -1.94 -3.35
N GLY A 157 -10.29 -2.13 -2.03
CA GLY A 157 -10.13 -3.43 -1.40
C GLY A 157 -11.34 -4.32 -1.65
N GLY A 158 -11.16 -5.63 -1.51
CA GLY A 158 -12.24 -6.62 -1.65
C GLY A 158 -11.80 -7.87 -2.41
N ALA A 159 -12.76 -8.78 -2.58
CA ALA A 159 -12.56 -10.08 -3.19
C ALA A 159 -13.47 -10.29 -4.42
N TYR A 160 -12.85 -10.65 -5.54
CA TYR A 160 -13.51 -11.21 -6.71
C TYR A 160 -13.71 -12.71 -6.52
N ARG A 161 -14.95 -13.17 -6.74
CA ARG A 161 -15.33 -14.57 -6.55
C ARG A 161 -15.55 -15.27 -7.88
N LYS A 162 -15.05 -16.50 -8.00
CA LYS A 162 -15.26 -17.40 -9.15
C LYS A 162 -16.73 -17.66 -9.41
N THR A 163 -17.50 -17.89 -8.36
CA THR A 163 -18.97 -17.93 -8.35
C THR A 163 -19.47 -17.11 -7.17
N ASP A 164 -20.73 -16.66 -7.20
CA ASP A 164 -21.28 -15.80 -6.14
C ASP A 164 -21.29 -16.49 -4.76
N ASN A 165 -21.27 -17.83 -4.73
CA ASN A 165 -21.23 -18.64 -3.52
C ASN A 165 -19.82 -19.10 -3.12
N THR A 166 -18.75 -18.68 -3.82
CA THR A 166 -17.39 -19.06 -3.45
C THR A 166 -17.01 -18.33 -2.16
N SER A 167 -16.83 -19.05 -1.07
CA SER A 167 -16.45 -18.46 0.24
C SER A 167 -14.99 -18.02 0.26
N ILE A 168 -14.74 -16.96 1.01
CA ILE A 168 -13.39 -16.50 1.28
C ILE A 168 -12.67 -17.52 2.19
N PRO A 169 -11.47 -18.02 1.84
CA PRO A 169 -10.75 -18.97 2.68
C PRO A 169 -10.24 -18.28 3.96
N PRO A 170 -10.24 -18.98 5.11
CA PRO A 170 -9.58 -18.48 6.32
C PRO A 170 -8.06 -18.45 6.14
N TYR A 171 -7.33 -17.88 7.11
CA TYR A 171 -5.87 -17.78 7.04
C TYR A 171 -5.17 -19.11 6.77
N GLY A 172 -4.05 -19.02 6.08
CA GLY A 172 -3.21 -20.16 5.72
C GLY A 172 -3.79 -21.02 4.60
N ASN A 173 -5.07 -20.88 4.26
CA ASN A 173 -5.75 -21.68 3.25
C ASN A 173 -5.74 -21.04 1.84
N HIS A 174 -5.15 -19.86 1.68
CA HIS A 174 -4.92 -19.23 0.37
C HIS A 174 -3.59 -19.68 -0.26
N ARG A 175 -3.44 -21.00 -0.44
CA ARG A 175 -2.24 -21.66 -1.02
C ARG A 175 -2.56 -22.58 -2.21
N LYS A 176 -3.68 -22.31 -2.88
CA LYS A 176 -4.19 -22.99 -4.08
C LYS A 176 -5.15 -22.06 -4.80
N ASP A 177 -5.57 -22.41 -6.03
CA ASP A 177 -6.78 -21.80 -6.61
C ASP A 177 -8.00 -22.22 -5.79
N ASN A 178 -8.49 -21.29 -4.96
CA ASN A 178 -9.70 -21.42 -4.16
C ASN A 178 -10.86 -20.60 -4.74
N GLY A 179 -10.70 -20.02 -5.93
CA GLY A 179 -11.73 -19.20 -6.56
C GLY A 179 -11.90 -17.81 -5.96
N ILE A 180 -10.95 -17.33 -5.16
CA ILE A 180 -10.96 -15.98 -4.57
C ILE A 180 -9.74 -15.20 -5.05
N LEU A 181 -9.96 -14.06 -5.66
CA LEU A 181 -8.93 -13.15 -6.15
C LEU A 181 -9.10 -11.81 -5.44
N ASP A 182 -8.02 -11.19 -5.00
CA ASP A 182 -8.05 -9.83 -4.46
C ASP A 182 -7.49 -8.80 -5.45
N THR A 183 -7.40 -7.54 -5.00
CA THR A 183 -6.87 -6.42 -5.79
C THR A 183 -5.44 -6.03 -5.41
N THR A 184 -4.77 -6.83 -4.57
CA THR A 184 -3.34 -6.64 -4.31
C THR A 184 -2.56 -6.88 -5.60
N SER A 185 -1.46 -6.18 -5.76
CA SER A 185 -0.64 -6.26 -6.96
C SER A 185 0.73 -5.66 -6.72
N ASP A 186 1.65 -5.93 -7.63
CA ASP A 186 2.89 -5.15 -7.75
C ASP A 186 3.24 -4.97 -9.21
N GLY A 187 4.10 -3.99 -9.47
CA GLY A 187 4.50 -3.69 -10.82
C GLY A 187 5.54 -2.61 -10.96
N SER A 188 5.94 -2.38 -12.21
CA SER A 188 6.87 -1.31 -12.56
C SER A 188 6.15 0.01 -12.74
N ILE A 189 6.81 1.08 -12.31
CA ILE A 189 6.47 2.46 -12.62
C ILE A 189 7.59 3.00 -13.51
N ASN A 190 7.22 3.43 -14.70
CA ASN A 190 8.12 3.96 -15.71
C ASN A 190 7.68 5.36 -16.10
N VAL A 191 8.61 6.12 -16.68
CA VAL A 191 8.30 7.39 -17.31
C VAL A 191 9.10 7.52 -18.60
N SER A 192 8.47 8.02 -19.66
CA SER A 192 9.18 8.55 -20.81
C SER A 192 9.18 10.07 -20.75
N LEU A 193 10.33 10.69 -21.03
CA LEU A 193 10.52 12.14 -21.01
C LEU A 193 10.85 12.64 -22.41
N ALA A 194 9.84 13.12 -23.13
CA ALA A 194 10.08 13.75 -24.42
C ALA A 194 10.87 15.06 -24.22
N GLY A 195 11.97 15.22 -24.95
CA GLY A 195 12.88 16.36 -24.85
C GLY A 195 14.08 16.16 -23.93
N ALA A 196 14.22 14.98 -23.29
CA ALA A 196 15.34 14.66 -22.40
C ALA A 196 16.51 13.93 -23.10
N ASP A 197 16.56 13.97 -24.44
CA ASP A 197 17.49 13.18 -25.27
C ASP A 197 17.49 11.67 -24.90
N ASP A 198 18.61 10.98 -25.09
CA ASP A 198 18.80 9.56 -24.75
C ASP A 198 19.28 9.35 -23.29
N ILE A 199 19.02 10.32 -22.38
CA ILE A 199 19.43 10.18 -20.98
C ILE A 199 18.68 9.01 -20.33
N PRO A 200 19.39 8.01 -19.75
CA PRO A 200 18.77 6.86 -19.13
C PRO A 200 17.81 7.23 -17.98
N ILE A 201 16.70 6.50 -17.90
CA ILE A 201 15.72 6.65 -16.82
C ILE A 201 15.64 5.33 -16.04
N VAL A 202 15.95 5.38 -14.75
CA VAL A 202 15.85 4.23 -13.84
C VAL A 202 14.42 4.15 -13.30
N PRO A 203 13.70 3.03 -13.54
CA PRO A 203 12.30 2.88 -13.14
C PRO A 203 12.15 2.61 -11.65
N ALA A 204 10.93 2.75 -11.14
CA ALA A 204 10.54 2.41 -9.78
C ALA A 204 9.58 1.20 -9.76
N CYS A 205 9.19 0.79 -8.56
CA CYS A 205 8.19 -0.23 -8.31
C CYS A 205 7.00 0.39 -7.56
N VAL A 206 5.79 -0.12 -7.79
CA VAL A 206 4.66 0.03 -6.88
C VAL A 206 4.27 -1.32 -6.30
N ILE A 207 3.99 -1.34 -4.99
CA ILE A 207 3.36 -2.44 -4.27
C ILE A 207 1.98 -1.95 -3.83
N VAL A 208 0.96 -2.77 -4.04
CA VAL A 208 -0.41 -2.55 -3.59
C VAL A 208 -0.71 -3.56 -2.49
N ALA A 209 -0.73 -3.07 -1.26
CA ALA A 209 -0.75 -3.86 -0.04
C ALA A 209 -2.06 -3.69 0.77
N PRO A 210 -2.29 -4.53 1.79
CA PRO A 210 -3.22 -4.30 2.90
C PRO A 210 -3.21 -2.86 3.46
N GLN A 211 -4.35 -2.37 3.99
CA GLN A 211 -4.37 -1.09 4.72
C GLN A 211 -3.36 -1.09 5.86
N ASP A 212 -3.00 0.12 6.28
CA ASP A 212 -2.32 0.34 7.55
C ASP A 212 -3.39 0.74 8.56
N HIS A 213 -3.58 -0.07 9.59
CA HIS A 213 -4.55 0.23 10.66
C HIS A 213 -4.01 1.21 11.70
N SER A 214 -2.73 1.60 11.61
CA SER A 214 -2.08 2.58 12.48
C SER A 214 -1.00 3.37 11.72
N PRO A 215 -1.39 4.17 10.70
CA PRO A 215 -0.44 4.90 9.86
C PRO A 215 0.35 5.99 10.60
N ASP A 216 0.11 6.17 11.90
CA ASP A 216 0.80 7.07 12.80
C ASP A 216 2.11 6.49 13.38
N VAL A 217 2.36 5.19 13.24
CA VAL A 217 3.51 4.49 13.85
C VAL A 217 4.21 3.59 12.81
N GLY A 218 5.55 3.52 12.86
CA GLY A 218 6.34 2.76 11.88
C GLY A 218 6.82 1.38 12.37
N PRO A 219 6.84 0.32 11.52
CA PRO A 219 7.24 -1.04 11.90
C PRO A 219 8.62 -1.15 12.55
N GLY A 220 9.62 -0.37 12.08
CA GLY A 220 10.96 -0.37 12.67
C GLY A 220 11.05 0.14 14.12
N GLN A 221 9.96 0.71 14.66
CA GLN A 221 9.86 1.09 16.07
C GLN A 221 9.49 -0.09 16.98
N ILE A 222 8.95 -1.20 16.43
CA ILE A 222 8.49 -2.38 17.17
C ILE A 222 8.94 -3.66 16.44
N ASP A 223 10.26 -3.89 16.42
CA ASP A 223 10.86 -5.14 15.90
C ASP A 223 10.70 -6.27 16.93
N ASN A 224 9.60 -7.02 16.84
CA ASN A 224 9.20 -8.06 17.81
C ASN A 224 9.25 -9.49 17.23
N PHE A 225 10.10 -9.73 16.22
CA PHE A 225 10.18 -10.95 15.41
C PHE A 225 9.02 -11.20 14.42
N GLN A 226 7.85 -10.58 14.63
CA GLN A 226 6.68 -10.70 13.74
C GLN A 226 6.52 -9.46 12.83
N ASN A 227 7.06 -8.31 13.26
CA ASN A 227 7.11 -7.06 12.51
C ASN A 227 8.57 -6.70 12.22
N LYS A 228 9.13 -7.24 11.14
CA LYS A 228 10.54 -7.02 10.79
C LYS A 228 10.70 -5.70 10.01
N ASP A 229 11.71 -4.92 10.36
CA ASP A 229 12.06 -3.69 9.63
C ASP A 229 12.47 -4.03 8.19
N PHE A 230 11.64 -3.62 7.23
CA PHE A 230 11.86 -3.92 5.82
C PHE A 230 13.21 -3.42 5.29
N VAL A 231 13.65 -2.24 5.71
CA VAL A 231 14.93 -1.66 5.26
C VAL A 231 16.08 -2.47 5.82
N LYS A 232 16.07 -2.80 7.11
CA LYS A 232 17.10 -3.59 7.79
C LYS A 232 17.23 -4.99 7.17
N GLU A 233 16.11 -5.69 6.99
CA GLU A 233 16.10 -7.05 6.42
C GLU A 233 16.53 -7.05 4.96
N THR A 234 16.05 -6.10 4.15
CA THR A 234 16.48 -5.97 2.75
C THR A 234 17.97 -5.64 2.64
N ARG A 235 18.50 -4.78 3.53
CA ARG A 235 19.94 -4.51 3.58
C ARG A 235 20.75 -5.76 3.90
N THR A 236 20.30 -6.57 4.85
CA THR A 236 20.94 -7.86 5.18
C THR A 236 20.90 -8.80 3.96
N LEU A 237 19.74 -8.96 3.34
CA LEU A 237 19.54 -9.78 2.13
C LEU A 237 20.48 -9.37 0.99
N LEU A 238 20.62 -8.06 0.76
CA LEU A 238 21.41 -7.50 -0.33
C LEU A 238 22.88 -7.23 0.04
N ASN A 239 23.31 -7.61 1.25
CA ASN A 239 24.66 -7.33 1.79
C ASN A 239 25.04 -5.83 1.77
N ILE A 240 24.08 -4.95 2.05
CA ILE A 240 24.29 -3.50 2.19
C ILE A 240 24.62 -3.20 3.65
N PRO A 241 25.68 -2.43 3.97
CA PRO A 241 25.99 -2.05 5.35
C PRO A 241 24.81 -1.36 6.03
N GLN A 242 24.49 -1.73 7.28
CA GLN A 242 23.34 -1.17 8.00
C GLN A 242 23.48 0.33 8.29
N ASN A 243 24.72 0.83 8.35
CA ASN A 243 25.03 2.26 8.51
C ASN A 243 25.22 2.98 7.15
N ALA A 244 25.01 2.29 6.02
CA ALA A 244 25.10 2.93 4.72
C ALA A 244 24.04 4.03 4.59
N SER A 245 24.45 5.15 4.01
CA SER A 245 23.61 6.32 3.79
C SER A 245 23.62 6.70 2.33
N LEU A 246 22.44 7.05 1.82
CA LEU A 246 22.26 7.73 0.56
C LEU A 246 21.87 9.18 0.85
N THR A 247 22.41 10.12 0.07
CA THR A 247 22.16 11.55 0.27
C THR A 247 21.36 12.11 -0.91
N GLY A 248 20.29 12.83 -0.61
CA GLY A 248 19.40 13.40 -1.62
C GLY A 248 17.95 13.34 -1.17
N THR A 249 17.12 14.19 -1.74
CA THR A 249 15.69 14.24 -1.47
C THR A 249 15.00 12.97 -1.99
N GLY A 250 15.39 12.47 -3.18
CA GLY A 250 14.83 11.25 -3.76
C GLY A 250 15.08 10.03 -2.87
N TYR A 251 16.32 9.83 -2.41
CA TYR A 251 16.63 8.73 -1.48
C TYR A 251 16.01 8.90 -0.09
N ALA A 252 15.79 10.14 0.38
CA ALA A 252 15.02 10.36 1.59
C ALA A 252 13.56 9.92 1.44
N MET A 253 12.95 10.13 0.26
CA MET A 253 11.61 9.61 -0.05
C MET A 253 11.58 8.07 -0.07
N ASP A 254 12.61 7.43 -0.64
CA ASP A 254 12.73 5.97 -0.66
C ASP A 254 12.67 5.40 0.77
N ILE A 255 13.50 5.94 1.67
CA ILE A 255 13.58 5.50 3.06
C ILE A 255 12.28 5.82 3.82
N ALA A 256 11.69 7.00 3.60
CA ALA A 256 10.43 7.36 4.25
C ALA A 256 9.30 6.38 3.90
N MET A 257 9.21 5.97 2.63
CA MET A 257 8.23 4.98 2.18
C MET A 257 8.54 3.57 2.72
N MET A 258 9.76 3.07 2.50
CA MET A 258 10.14 1.71 2.89
C MET A 258 10.10 1.47 4.40
N LYS A 259 10.24 2.50 5.23
CA LYS A 259 10.10 2.42 6.68
C LYS A 259 8.69 2.04 7.15
N THR A 260 7.69 2.14 6.28
CA THR A 260 6.30 1.75 6.58
C THR A 260 6.01 0.29 6.21
N MET A 261 6.97 -0.41 5.61
CA MET A 261 6.80 -1.78 5.12
C MET A 261 7.32 -2.81 6.13
N ASN A 262 6.77 -4.02 6.08
CA ASN A 262 7.19 -5.18 6.88
C ASN A 262 7.90 -6.21 5.99
N ALA A 263 9.02 -6.76 6.48
CA ALA A 263 9.78 -7.80 5.78
C ALA A 263 9.40 -9.25 6.14
N ASP A 264 8.51 -9.46 7.11
CA ASP A 264 8.22 -10.80 7.61
C ASP A 264 7.46 -11.64 6.58
N TYR A 265 7.73 -12.94 6.56
CA TYR A 265 6.94 -13.90 5.80
C TYR A 265 5.94 -14.58 6.72
N ASN A 266 4.67 -14.43 6.33
CA ASN A 266 3.48 -15.10 6.87
C ASN A 266 2.75 -14.33 7.99
N PRO A 267 1.86 -13.39 7.62
CA PRO A 267 1.60 -12.88 6.29
C PRO A 267 2.68 -11.85 5.93
N GLY A 268 3.34 -12.06 4.79
CA GLY A 268 3.96 -10.91 4.15
C GLY A 268 2.87 -9.88 3.89
N MET A 269 3.20 -8.60 4.09
CA MET A 269 2.29 -7.48 3.84
C MET A 269 2.57 -6.84 2.49
N GLU A 270 3.86 -6.66 2.17
CA GLU A 270 4.30 -6.08 0.90
C GLU A 270 5.14 -7.07 0.09
N ILE A 271 6.37 -7.36 0.51
CA ILE A 271 7.32 -8.21 -0.23
C ILE A 271 7.83 -9.32 0.70
N CYS A 272 7.71 -10.56 0.26
CA CYS A 272 8.31 -11.69 0.98
C CYS A 272 9.84 -11.72 0.79
N LEU A 273 10.60 -11.49 1.86
CA LEU A 273 12.06 -11.56 1.84
C LEU A 273 12.64 -12.91 2.31
N ASP A 274 11.85 -13.75 2.98
CA ASP A 274 12.29 -15.09 3.43
C ASP A 274 12.24 -16.15 2.31
N GLY A 275 11.79 -15.77 1.11
CA GLY A 275 11.67 -16.63 -0.05
C GLY A 275 10.34 -17.39 -0.11
N GLY A 276 10.06 -18.03 -1.25
CA GLY A 276 8.83 -18.80 -1.43
C GLY A 276 8.58 -19.21 -2.88
N PRO A 277 7.43 -19.84 -3.19
CA PRO A 277 7.13 -20.29 -4.55
C PRO A 277 7.03 -19.14 -5.56
N ALA A 278 6.61 -17.95 -5.12
CA ALA A 278 6.57 -16.74 -5.94
C ALA A 278 7.96 -16.13 -6.16
N LEU A 279 8.78 -16.11 -5.11
CA LEU A 279 10.06 -15.43 -5.10
C LEU A 279 11.11 -16.30 -4.39
N PRO A 280 11.64 -17.36 -5.03
CA PRO A 280 12.54 -18.32 -4.36
C PRO A 280 13.87 -17.72 -3.90
N ASN A 281 14.35 -16.71 -4.63
CA ASN A 281 15.54 -15.95 -4.26
C ASN A 281 15.22 -14.45 -4.34
N PRO A 282 14.72 -13.85 -3.24
CA PRO A 282 14.31 -12.44 -3.21
C PRO A 282 15.40 -11.46 -3.62
N ALA A 283 16.68 -11.76 -3.38
CA ALA A 283 17.78 -10.89 -3.80
C ALA A 283 17.81 -10.67 -5.32
N ASN A 284 17.37 -11.65 -6.12
CA ASN A 284 17.35 -11.56 -7.58
C ASN A 284 16.26 -10.62 -8.12
N ALA A 285 15.29 -10.23 -7.31
CA ALA A 285 14.27 -9.26 -7.70
C ALA A 285 14.76 -7.81 -7.61
N PHE A 286 15.97 -7.56 -7.12
CA PHE A 286 16.56 -6.24 -7.02
C PHE A 286 17.63 -6.03 -8.09
N PHE A 287 17.88 -4.76 -8.46
CA PHE A 287 18.97 -4.44 -9.37
C PHE A 287 20.32 -4.89 -8.80
N THR A 288 21.20 -5.33 -9.70
CA THR A 288 22.60 -5.54 -9.35
C THR A 288 23.23 -4.22 -8.91
N ARG A 289 23.85 -4.25 -7.74
CA ARG A 289 24.46 -3.06 -7.10
C ARG A 289 25.55 -2.46 -7.97
N GLY A 290 25.61 -1.13 -8.05
CA GLY A 290 26.66 -0.39 -8.76
C GLY A 290 26.57 -0.46 -10.30
N GLN A 291 25.46 -0.94 -10.85
CA GLN A 291 25.22 -1.04 -12.30
C GLN A 291 24.01 -0.20 -12.70
N ALA A 292 23.89 0.18 -13.98
CA ALA A 292 22.73 0.89 -14.51
C ALA A 292 22.32 2.14 -13.70
N HIS A 293 23.33 2.92 -13.28
CA HIS A 293 23.16 4.11 -12.43
C HIS A 293 22.62 3.84 -11.02
N ILE A 294 22.58 2.59 -10.55
CA ILE A 294 22.15 2.22 -9.19
C ILE A 294 23.31 2.37 -8.21
N ASP A 295 23.08 3.10 -7.11
CA ASP A 295 24.09 3.21 -6.04
C ASP A 295 24.29 1.85 -5.34
N ALA A 296 25.50 1.59 -4.83
CA ALA A 296 25.80 0.33 -4.14
C ALA A 296 24.94 0.11 -2.87
N ASN A 297 24.38 1.18 -2.30
CA ASN A 297 23.56 1.16 -1.09
C ASN A 297 22.05 1.31 -1.38
N GLU A 298 21.66 1.38 -2.66
CA GLU A 298 20.28 1.57 -3.08
C GLU A 298 19.49 0.26 -3.04
N ILE A 299 18.27 0.34 -2.50
CA ILE A 299 17.28 -0.74 -2.53
C ILE A 299 16.30 -0.41 -3.66
N ARG A 300 16.39 -1.12 -4.78
CA ARG A 300 15.49 -0.92 -5.93
C ARG A 300 15.15 -2.24 -6.60
N PRO A 301 13.86 -2.63 -6.66
CA PRO A 301 13.41 -3.77 -7.44
C PRO A 301 13.66 -3.56 -8.94
N SER A 302 13.92 -4.65 -9.65
CA SER A 302 14.11 -4.66 -11.10
C SER A 302 13.06 -5.55 -11.75
N TYR A 303 12.13 -4.96 -12.51
CA TYR A 303 11.21 -5.72 -13.35
C TYR A 303 11.84 -6.18 -14.68
N ALA A 304 13.15 -6.02 -14.84
CA ALA A 304 13.92 -6.76 -15.83
C ALA A 304 14.21 -8.20 -15.36
N THR A 305 14.24 -8.44 -14.04
CA THR A 305 14.47 -9.76 -13.44
C THR A 305 13.21 -10.33 -12.77
N ALA A 306 12.42 -9.50 -12.10
CA ALA A 306 11.10 -9.83 -11.57
C ALA A 306 10.00 -9.64 -12.62
N LYS A 307 8.86 -10.31 -12.44
CA LYS A 307 7.65 -10.09 -13.23
C LYS A 307 6.64 -9.25 -12.44
N PRO A 308 5.83 -8.38 -13.09
CA PRO A 308 4.72 -7.69 -12.43
C PRO A 308 3.88 -8.67 -11.62
N GLY A 309 3.56 -8.37 -10.36
CA GLY A 309 2.78 -9.24 -9.46
C GLY A 309 3.58 -10.33 -8.74
N GLN A 310 4.89 -10.47 -9.03
CA GLN A 310 5.71 -11.52 -8.43
C GLN A 310 6.08 -11.23 -6.96
N LEU A 311 6.28 -9.96 -6.62
CA LEU A 311 6.75 -9.57 -5.28
C LEU A 311 5.69 -9.81 -4.19
N THR A 312 4.41 -9.67 -4.57
CA THR A 312 3.21 -9.85 -3.73
C THR A 312 2.52 -11.20 -3.93
N ALA A 313 2.97 -12.04 -4.85
CA ALA A 313 2.32 -13.33 -5.07
C ALA A 313 2.50 -14.32 -3.90
N GLY A 314 3.51 -14.10 -3.05
CA GLY A 314 3.77 -14.91 -1.87
C GLY A 314 2.89 -14.60 -0.66
N LEU A 315 2.08 -13.52 -0.69
CA LEU A 315 1.24 -13.14 0.45
C LEU A 315 0.14 -14.22 0.64
N CYS A 316 0.00 -14.72 1.87
CA CYS A 316 -0.67 -15.99 2.18
C CYS A 316 -2.18 -15.90 2.39
N SER A 317 -2.77 -14.73 2.15
CA SER A 317 -4.21 -14.45 2.24
C SER A 317 -4.66 -13.60 1.06
N ALA A 318 -5.90 -13.80 0.62
CA ALA A 318 -6.59 -12.77 -0.16
C ALA A 318 -6.83 -11.54 0.74
N TRP A 319 -7.40 -10.46 0.21
CA TRP A 319 -7.75 -9.27 0.97
C TRP A 319 -8.41 -9.61 2.31
N GLN A 320 -7.64 -9.41 3.39
CA GLN A 320 -8.01 -9.40 4.82
C GLN A 320 -9.05 -10.42 5.25
N THR A 321 -8.74 -11.68 4.98
CA THR A 321 -9.66 -12.79 5.24
C THR A 321 -9.54 -13.37 6.64
N ASP A 322 -8.66 -12.84 7.49
CA ASP A 322 -8.39 -13.43 8.80
C ASP A 322 -7.82 -12.47 9.83
N LEU A 323 -8.43 -12.46 11.00
CA LEU A 323 -8.07 -11.60 12.11
C LEU A 323 -6.77 -12.00 12.82
N SER A 324 -6.43 -13.28 12.89
CA SER A 324 -5.18 -13.73 13.53
C SER A 324 -3.96 -13.26 12.74
N ALA A 325 -4.08 -13.24 11.40
CA ALA A 325 -3.14 -12.56 10.52
C ALA A 325 -3.11 -11.04 10.78
N CYS A 326 -4.28 -10.46 11.08
CA CYS A 326 -4.40 -9.03 11.40
C CYS A 326 -3.81 -8.61 12.75
N LEU A 327 -3.80 -9.51 13.73
CA LEU A 327 -3.41 -9.24 15.10
C LEU A 327 -1.90 -9.38 15.34
N ASN A 328 -1.27 -10.36 14.69
CA ASN A 328 0.10 -10.74 14.98
C ASN A 328 1.15 -10.02 14.11
N TYR A 329 0.75 -9.51 12.94
CA TYR A 329 1.71 -9.19 11.88
C TYR A 329 1.48 -7.84 11.21
N TRP A 330 0.50 -7.10 11.69
CA TRP A 330 0.27 -5.77 11.18
C TRP A 330 1.25 -4.79 11.78
N THR A 331 1.61 -3.81 10.96
CA THR A 331 2.17 -2.52 11.39
C THR A 331 1.20 -1.72 12.25
N SER A 332 0.16 -2.33 12.82
CA SER A 332 -0.57 -1.77 13.95
C SER A 332 0.35 -1.77 15.17
N THR A 333 1.35 -0.93 15.09
CA THR A 333 2.10 -0.48 16.23
C THR A 333 1.22 0.55 16.92
N TYR A 334 0.49 0.04 17.88
CA TYR A 334 -0.40 0.72 18.78
C TYR A 334 0.21 1.99 19.37
N PRO A 335 -0.53 3.11 19.46
CA PRO A 335 -0.03 4.28 20.17
C PRO A 335 0.41 3.89 21.58
N SER A 336 1.62 4.29 21.97
CA SER A 336 2.19 4.02 23.30
C SER A 336 1.38 4.67 24.42
N ASP A 337 0.69 5.77 24.10
CA ASP A 337 -0.28 6.46 24.93
C ASP A 337 -1.47 6.91 24.07
N MET A 338 -2.69 6.49 24.41
CA MET A 338 -3.90 7.13 23.87
C MET A 338 -4.20 8.40 24.68
N SER A 339 -3.85 9.58 24.14
CA SER A 339 -4.22 10.85 24.78
C SER A 339 -5.62 11.29 24.34
N PHE A 340 -6.57 11.31 25.26
CA PHE A 340 -7.92 11.82 25.03
C PHE A 340 -7.91 13.36 25.17
N THR A 341 -7.97 14.11 24.07
CA THR A 341 -8.18 15.56 24.14
C THR A 341 -9.66 15.87 23.97
N ALA A 342 -10.17 16.79 24.80
CA ALA A 342 -11.59 17.19 24.81
C ALA A 342 -12.00 18.10 23.64
N ALA A 343 -11.23 18.12 22.55
CA ALA A 343 -11.49 18.99 21.41
C ALA A 343 -12.50 18.32 20.44
N PRO A 344 -13.53 19.04 19.96
CA PRO A 344 -14.65 18.46 19.22
C PRO A 344 -14.28 17.86 17.86
N ASN A 345 -13.06 18.11 17.37
CA ASN A 345 -12.56 17.66 16.07
C ASN A 345 -11.38 16.67 16.22
N THR A 346 -11.06 16.25 17.45
CA THR A 346 -9.87 15.45 17.76
C THR A 346 -10.28 14.18 18.52
N ARG A 347 -10.57 13.16 17.72
CA ARG A 347 -10.67 11.70 17.98
C ARG A 347 -10.64 11.24 19.45
N VAL A 348 -11.79 10.75 19.92
CA VAL A 348 -11.95 9.93 21.12
C VAL A 348 -12.37 8.53 20.68
N LEU A 349 -11.46 7.56 20.77
CA LEU A 349 -11.77 6.16 20.48
C LEU A 349 -12.38 5.51 21.72
N ALA A 350 -13.70 5.34 21.69
CA ALA A 350 -14.46 4.75 22.79
C ALA A 350 -14.20 3.24 22.90
N ARG A 351 -13.64 2.84 24.04
CA ARG A 351 -13.50 1.45 24.51
C ARG A 351 -14.89 0.83 24.67
N LYS A 352 -15.18 -0.28 23.97
CA LYS A 352 -16.21 -1.22 24.45
C LYS A 352 -15.74 -2.65 24.20
N GLN A 353 -15.68 -3.43 25.28
CA GLN A 353 -15.54 -4.88 25.23
C GLN A 353 -16.54 -5.44 24.22
N PHE A 354 -16.05 -6.24 23.27
CA PHE A 354 -16.90 -7.09 22.45
C PHE A 354 -17.71 -7.98 23.38
N ALA A 355 -19.03 -7.74 23.41
CA ALA A 355 -19.95 -8.57 24.17
C ALA A 355 -19.89 -10.01 23.63
N ALA A 356 -20.04 -10.99 24.53
CA ALA A 356 -20.02 -12.44 24.23
C ALA A 356 -21.05 -12.94 23.18
N ALA A 357 -21.83 -12.03 22.59
CA ALA A 357 -22.85 -12.28 21.56
C ALA A 357 -22.64 -11.48 20.25
N GLY A 358 -21.50 -10.78 20.06
CA GLY A 358 -21.16 -10.12 18.79
C GLY A 358 -20.80 -11.10 17.67
N PRO A 359 -20.81 -10.68 16.38
CA PRO A 359 -20.35 -11.52 15.27
C PRO A 359 -18.92 -11.99 15.54
N ARG A 360 -18.65 -13.27 15.28
CA ARG A 360 -17.31 -13.81 15.49
C ARG A 360 -16.39 -13.19 14.45
N ILE A 361 -15.37 -12.44 14.90
CA ILE A 361 -14.38 -11.75 14.06
C ILE A 361 -13.41 -12.75 13.37
N ASN A 362 -13.75 -14.04 13.33
CA ASN A 362 -13.03 -15.08 12.58
C ASN A 362 -13.79 -15.52 11.32
N ASP A 363 -14.82 -14.76 10.92
CA ASP A 363 -15.53 -14.94 9.66
C ASP A 363 -14.83 -14.12 8.54
N PRO A 364 -14.20 -14.79 7.55
CA PRO A 364 -13.51 -14.12 6.45
C PRO A 364 -14.41 -13.22 5.61
N ASP A 365 -15.69 -13.57 5.44
CA ASP A 365 -16.62 -12.79 4.64
C ASP A 365 -17.03 -11.51 5.39
N TRP A 366 -17.20 -11.60 6.71
CA TRP A 366 -17.44 -10.43 7.55
C TRP A 366 -16.23 -9.49 7.58
N LEU A 367 -15.01 -10.02 7.73
CA LEU A 367 -13.78 -9.22 7.75
C LEU A 367 -13.62 -8.45 6.44
N ASN A 368 -13.69 -9.13 5.31
CA ASN A 368 -13.59 -8.51 4.00
C ASN A 368 -14.58 -7.33 3.80
N ALA A 369 -15.74 -7.35 4.47
CA ALA A 369 -16.75 -6.30 4.36
C ALA A 369 -16.63 -5.17 5.40
N ASN A 370 -15.94 -5.38 6.53
CA ASN A 370 -16.03 -4.48 7.69
C ASN A 370 -14.68 -4.03 8.25
N ILE A 371 -13.58 -4.65 7.82
CA ILE A 371 -12.24 -4.42 8.36
C ILE A 371 -11.81 -2.96 8.27
N ASP A 372 -12.21 -2.22 7.22
CA ASP A 372 -11.87 -0.80 7.06
C ASP A 372 -12.56 0.14 8.07
N MET A 373 -13.54 -0.33 8.83
CA MET A 373 -14.11 0.41 9.96
C MET A 373 -13.35 0.19 11.27
N MET A 374 -12.34 -0.67 11.25
CA MET A 374 -11.55 -1.01 12.42
C MET A 374 -10.27 -0.21 12.49
N GLU A 375 -9.99 0.31 13.68
CA GLU A 375 -8.63 0.65 14.08
C GLU A 375 -8.15 -0.38 15.11
N ILE A 376 -6.83 -0.45 15.30
CA ILE A 376 -6.21 -1.42 16.18
C ILE A 376 -5.39 -0.65 17.25
N ALA A 377 -5.75 -0.79 18.53
CA ALA A 377 -5.14 -0.11 19.69
C ALA A 377 -4.70 -1.12 20.78
N ARG A 378 -3.63 -0.83 21.53
CA ARG A 378 -3.25 -1.59 22.75
C ARG A 378 -3.76 -0.83 23.95
N ASP A 379 -4.21 -1.56 24.95
CA ASP A 379 -4.47 -0.95 26.24
C ASP A 379 -3.20 -0.91 27.12
N VAL A 380 -3.36 -0.35 28.31
CA VAL A 380 -2.29 -0.16 29.31
C VAL A 380 -1.69 -1.47 29.84
N GLU A 381 -2.34 -2.61 29.61
CA GLU A 381 -1.85 -3.94 29.98
C GLU A 381 -1.12 -4.62 28.80
N GLY A 382 -1.10 -3.95 27.63
CA GLY A 382 -0.49 -4.46 26.41
C GLY A 382 -1.40 -5.35 25.59
N ASP A 383 -2.69 -5.45 25.94
CA ASP A 383 -3.66 -6.28 25.22
C ASP A 383 -4.15 -5.59 23.96
N ILE A 384 -4.32 -6.37 22.89
CA ILE A 384 -4.76 -5.89 21.59
C ILE A 384 -6.28 -5.71 21.58
N ASN A 385 -6.74 -4.52 21.19
CA ASN A 385 -8.14 -4.15 21.08
C ASN A 385 -8.46 -3.64 19.67
N PHE A 386 -9.61 -4.04 19.14
CA PHE A 386 -10.20 -3.42 17.94
C PHE A 386 -11.11 -2.28 18.37
N LEU A 387 -10.93 -1.14 17.72
CA LEU A 387 -11.77 0.03 17.89
C LEU A 387 -12.67 0.13 16.66
N HIS A 388 -13.98 0.10 16.90
CA HIS A 388 -14.95 0.40 15.85
C HIS A 388 -15.12 1.91 15.75
N GLY A 389 -14.97 2.46 14.56
CA GLY A 389 -15.23 3.87 14.28
C GLY A 389 -16.72 4.20 14.30
N THR A 390 -17.35 4.25 15.48
CA THR A 390 -18.62 4.97 15.67
C THR A 390 -18.29 6.35 16.23
N GLU A 391 -18.58 7.40 15.47
CA GLU A 391 -18.43 8.78 15.91
C GLU A 391 -19.47 9.07 17.02
N ARG A 392 -19.05 9.69 18.13
CA ARG A 392 -19.89 10.62 18.88
C ARG A 392 -19.39 12.01 18.51
N ASP A 393 -20.16 12.75 17.73
CA ASP A 393 -19.91 14.18 17.52
C ASP A 393 -20.46 14.97 18.73
N ALA A 394 -20.11 16.25 18.84
CA ALA A 394 -20.60 17.12 19.91
C ALA A 394 -22.11 17.46 19.81
N ASN A 395 -22.82 16.96 18.79
CA ASN A 395 -24.25 17.15 18.58
C ASN A 395 -25.07 15.90 18.92
N ASP A 396 -24.44 14.77 19.26
CA ASP A 396 -25.12 13.57 19.70
C ASP A 396 -25.65 13.75 21.14
N THR A 397 -26.93 14.12 21.25
CA THR A 397 -27.67 14.24 22.51
C THR A 397 -28.31 12.91 22.94
N ALA A 398 -27.96 11.78 22.31
CA ALA A 398 -28.37 10.46 22.78
C ALA A 398 -27.68 10.20 24.14
N GLY A 399 -28.49 10.31 25.19
CA GLY A 399 -28.08 10.34 26.59
C GLY A 399 -27.17 9.19 27.05
N ASP A 400 -26.77 9.26 28.31
CA ASP A 400 -25.76 8.43 29.00
C ASP A 400 -26.00 6.90 29.04
N VAL A 401 -26.86 6.36 28.17
CA VAL A 401 -27.10 4.93 28.01
C VAL A 401 -26.46 4.46 26.70
N PRO A 402 -25.48 3.53 26.75
CA PRO A 402 -24.85 2.97 25.56
C PRO A 402 -25.89 2.30 24.65
N VAL A 403 -26.19 2.91 23.51
CA VAL A 403 -26.97 2.27 22.44
C VAL A 403 -26.07 1.22 21.77
N ALA A 404 -26.58 0.01 21.55
CA ALA A 404 -25.84 -1.02 20.82
C ALA A 404 -25.61 -0.55 19.37
N PRO A 405 -24.44 -0.81 18.76
CA PRO A 405 -24.15 -0.40 17.37
C PRO A 405 -24.97 -1.16 16.31
N PHE A 406 -25.87 -2.05 16.75
CA PHE A 406 -26.88 -2.69 15.92
C PHE A 406 -28.25 -2.26 16.44
N PRO A 407 -29.17 -1.70 15.61
CA PRO A 407 -30.54 -2.12 15.78
C PRO A 407 -30.53 -3.64 15.61
N VAL A 408 -30.95 -4.37 16.63
CA VAL A 408 -31.21 -5.81 16.53
C VAL A 408 -32.50 -5.97 15.74
N GLU A 409 -32.47 -5.55 14.48
CA GLU A 409 -33.43 -5.89 13.45
C GLU A 409 -32.59 -6.16 12.22
N ALA A 410 -32.40 -7.44 11.92
CA ALA A 410 -31.97 -7.85 10.60
C ALA A 410 -33.07 -7.42 9.62
N GLU A 411 -33.01 -6.18 9.13
CA GLU A 411 -33.69 -5.85 7.89
C GLU A 411 -33.02 -6.67 6.80
N LYS A 412 -33.75 -7.72 6.37
CA LYS A 412 -33.51 -8.35 5.07
C LYS A 412 -33.42 -7.21 4.06
N LEU A 413 -32.27 -7.09 3.39
CA LEU A 413 -32.21 -6.33 2.15
C LEU A 413 -33.40 -6.78 1.28
N PRO A 414 -34.24 -5.86 0.79
CA PRO A 414 -35.32 -6.25 -0.10
C PRO A 414 -34.71 -6.99 -1.30
N PRO A 415 -35.34 -8.06 -1.79
CA PRO A 415 -34.88 -8.70 -3.02
C PRO A 415 -34.90 -7.64 -4.12
N GLU A 416 -33.79 -7.52 -4.85
CA GLU A 416 -33.75 -6.71 -6.07
C GLU A 416 -34.89 -7.18 -6.98
N THR A 417 -35.84 -6.27 -7.24
CA THR A 417 -36.94 -6.53 -8.15
C THR A 417 -36.44 -6.42 -9.60
N SER A 418 -36.53 -7.57 -10.29
CA SER A 418 -36.62 -7.82 -11.75
C SER A 418 -35.62 -7.16 -12.70
#